data_AF-A0A377PN29-F1
#
_entry.id   AF-A0A377PN29-F1
#
_cell.length_a   1.000
_cell.length_b   1.000
_cell.length_c   1.000
_cell.angle_alpha   90.00
_cell.angle_beta   90.00
_cell.angle_gamma   90.00
#
_symmetry.space_group_name_H-M   'P 1'
#
loop_
_entity.id
_entity.type
_entity.pdbx_description
1 polymer ?
#
loop_
_entity_poly.entity_id
_entity_poly.type
_entity_poly.pdbx_seq_one_letter_code
_entity_poly.pdbx_strand_id
1 'polypeptide(L)'
;MALLSDLTREQNRTKAMAFIGVSFGVTFAIAMVAGPIITHAVGLSGLFWMIALLALGGVIITLFCIPTPRHHVLNRESSMVKGSFSKVLANGRLLKLNFGIMCVHILLMSSFVALPPLMEEAGLARDNQWKVYLVTMLIAFVCVIPFIIYAEKQRRMKQVFQVCVILMLAAEVILWYADLHLWGIIFGVQVFFIAFNVMEALLPSLISKESPAGYKGTAMGIYSTSQFLGVAIGGSLGGFLYSHNGAATVFTGCAVLAVIWLAVSMTMKEPPYVSSLRIVIPDAIPATPELEQALKQLHGVADVVLIPEEKTAYVKIDSKLTNRGDIELFVAGQTV
;
A
#
# COMPACT_ATOMS: atom_id res chain seq x y z
N MET A 1 -6.48 8.65 6.60
CA MET A 1 -6.53 8.74 5.12
C MET A 1 -7.78 9.46 4.60
N ALA A 2 -9.00 9.18 5.12
CA ALA A 2 -10.22 9.90 4.70
C ALA A 2 -10.12 11.42 4.91
N LEU A 3 -9.77 11.88 6.12
CA LEU A 3 -9.59 13.31 6.41
C LEU A 3 -8.52 13.98 5.54
N LEU A 4 -7.42 13.28 5.25
CA LEU A 4 -6.40 13.77 4.31
C LEU A 4 -7.00 13.99 2.92
N SER A 5 -7.81 13.04 2.44
CA SER A 5 -8.52 13.16 1.15
C SER A 5 -9.52 14.31 1.15
N ASP A 6 -10.17 14.59 2.27
CA ASP A 6 -11.15 15.68 2.40
C ASP A 6 -10.47 17.06 2.41
N LEU A 7 -9.24 17.15 2.94
CA LEU A 7 -8.47 18.40 3.02
C LEU A 7 -7.50 18.62 1.86
N THR A 8 -7.29 17.60 1.01
CA THR A 8 -6.40 17.72 -0.16
C THR A 8 -7.20 17.71 -1.46
N ARG A 9 -6.88 18.68 -2.32
CA ARG A 9 -7.40 18.70 -3.70
C ARG A 9 -7.04 17.39 -4.39
N GLU A 10 -7.96 16.86 -5.19
CA GLU A 10 -7.82 15.58 -5.90
C GLU A 10 -6.50 15.44 -6.65
N GLN A 11 -6.06 16.50 -7.35
CA GLN A 11 -4.80 16.51 -8.11
C GLN A 11 -3.56 16.26 -7.24
N ASN A 12 -3.64 16.59 -5.96
CA ASN A 12 -2.53 16.46 -5.01
C ASN A 12 -2.65 15.22 -4.10
N ARG A 13 -3.75 14.47 -4.16
CA ARG A 13 -3.97 13.28 -3.31
C ARG A 13 -2.87 12.24 -3.51
N THR A 14 -2.43 11.99 -4.74
CA THR A 14 -1.33 11.05 -5.02
C THR A 14 -0.02 11.49 -4.35
N LYS A 15 0.30 12.79 -4.39
CA LYS A 15 1.49 13.35 -3.72
C LYS A 15 1.37 13.22 -2.20
N ALA A 16 0.18 13.48 -1.65
CA ALA A 16 -0.09 13.34 -0.22
C ALA A 16 0.00 11.89 0.26
N MET A 17 -0.50 10.92 -0.52
CA MET A 17 -0.36 9.49 -0.22
C MET A 17 1.09 9.01 -0.36
N ALA A 18 1.83 9.50 -1.36
CA ALA A 18 3.27 9.22 -1.47
C ALA A 18 4.03 9.72 -0.24
N PHE A 19 3.67 10.89 0.31
CA PHE A 19 4.25 11.40 1.55
C PHE A 19 3.96 10.50 2.76
N ILE A 20 2.75 9.90 2.85
CA ILE A 20 2.46 8.89 3.87
C ILE A 20 3.40 7.68 3.73
N GLY A 21 3.59 7.16 2.51
CA GLY A 21 4.50 6.03 2.27
C GLY A 21 5.93 6.33 2.72
N VAL A 22 6.46 7.49 2.33
CA VAL A 22 7.79 7.96 2.79
C VAL A 22 7.82 8.09 4.31
N SER A 23 6.75 8.60 4.93
CA SER A 23 6.68 8.76 6.38
C SER A 23 6.75 7.44 7.13
N PHE A 24 6.17 6.34 6.62
CA PHE A 24 6.31 5.02 7.24
C PHE A 24 7.76 4.57 7.26
N GLY A 25 8.44 4.74 6.12
CA GLY A 25 9.85 4.41 5.98
C GLY A 25 10.77 5.20 6.91
N VAL A 26 10.59 6.52 6.94
CA VAL A 26 11.36 7.42 7.81
C VAL A 26 11.05 7.14 9.29
N THR A 27 9.78 6.95 9.64
CA THR A 27 9.38 6.63 11.02
C THR A 27 9.97 5.30 11.47
N PHE A 28 9.95 4.27 10.60
CA PHE A 28 10.58 2.98 10.89
C PHE A 28 12.09 3.12 11.09
N ALA A 29 12.78 3.86 10.20
CA ALA A 29 14.20 4.12 10.33
C ALA A 29 14.55 4.83 11.65
N ILE A 30 13.82 5.90 12.00
CA ILE A 30 14.00 6.62 13.27
C ILE A 30 13.68 5.70 14.44
N ALA A 31 12.59 4.95 14.41
CA ALA A 31 12.17 4.06 15.49
C ALA A 31 13.18 2.94 15.76
N MET A 32 13.80 2.38 14.71
CA MET A 32 14.83 1.35 14.83
C MET A 32 16.11 1.86 15.51
N VAL A 33 16.45 3.15 15.33
CA VAL A 33 17.60 3.80 15.98
C VAL A 33 17.25 4.28 17.38
N ALA A 34 16.16 5.05 17.48
CA ALA A 34 15.76 5.72 18.71
C ALA A 34 15.23 4.73 19.75
N GLY A 35 14.54 3.67 19.33
CA GLY A 35 13.94 2.67 20.21
C GLY A 35 14.94 2.05 21.20
N PRO A 36 16.04 1.43 20.74
CA PRO A 36 17.08 0.88 21.62
C PRO A 36 17.74 1.94 22.49
N ILE A 37 18.08 3.12 21.94
CA ILE A 37 18.73 4.22 22.68
C ILE A 37 17.85 4.68 23.84
N ILE A 38 16.56 4.86 23.59
CA ILE A 38 15.60 5.34 24.59
C ILE A 38 15.35 4.23 25.62
N THR A 39 15.17 2.99 25.19
CA THR A 39 14.93 1.86 26.09
C THR A 39 16.13 1.61 27.01
N HIS A 40 17.35 1.78 26.51
CA HIS A 40 18.56 1.69 27.33
C HIS A 40 18.66 2.85 28.33
N ALA A 41 18.26 4.07 27.94
CA ALA A 41 18.38 5.25 28.80
C ALA A 41 17.30 5.35 29.90
N VAL A 42 16.05 5.01 29.58
CA VAL A 42 14.89 5.21 30.49
C VAL A 42 14.10 3.92 30.78
N GLY A 43 14.57 2.78 30.30
CA GLY A 43 13.91 1.49 30.47
C GLY A 43 12.67 1.31 29.57
N LEU A 44 12.09 0.10 29.61
CA LEU A 44 10.92 -0.26 28.81
C LEU A 44 9.68 0.56 29.20
N SER A 45 9.48 0.84 30.49
CA SER A 45 8.38 1.67 30.97
C SER A 45 8.49 3.12 30.49
N GLY A 46 9.70 3.69 30.44
CA GLY A 46 9.96 5.01 29.89
C GLY A 46 9.63 5.10 28.41
N LEU A 47 9.94 4.06 27.63
CA LEU A 47 9.54 3.96 26.21
C LEU A 47 8.02 4.04 26.04
N PHE A 48 7.24 3.30 26.84
CA PHE A 48 5.78 3.33 26.78
C PHE A 48 5.19 4.70 27.17
N TRP A 49 5.74 5.36 28.20
CA TRP A 49 5.33 6.72 28.57
C TRP A 49 5.60 7.74 27.46
N MET A 50 6.74 7.61 26.78
CA MET A 50 7.05 8.45 25.63
C MET A 50 6.07 8.21 24.48
N ILE A 51 5.73 6.94 24.17
CA ILE A 51 4.71 6.61 23.17
C ILE A 51 3.37 7.26 23.54
N ALA A 52 2.96 7.19 24.81
CA ALA A 52 1.75 7.83 25.30
C ALA A 52 1.79 9.37 25.13
N LEU A 53 2.92 10.01 25.43
CA LEU A 53 3.10 11.46 25.25
C LEU A 53 3.06 11.86 23.76
N LEU A 54 3.69 11.09 22.88
CA LEU A 54 3.64 11.31 21.42
C LEU A 54 2.23 11.12 20.87
N ALA A 55 1.50 10.10 21.36
CA ALA A 55 0.11 9.88 20.99
C ALA A 55 -0.78 11.05 21.43
N LEU A 56 -0.59 11.54 22.66
CA LEU A 56 -1.29 12.73 23.16
C LEU A 56 -0.95 13.97 22.31
N GLY A 57 0.32 14.16 21.95
CA GLY A 57 0.74 15.20 21.01
C GLY A 57 0.04 15.09 19.66
N GLY A 58 -0.09 13.88 19.12
CA GLY A 58 -0.84 13.60 17.89
C GLY A 58 -2.33 13.97 18.01
N VAL A 59 -2.96 13.69 19.15
CA VAL A 59 -4.35 14.11 19.44
C VAL A 59 -4.45 15.63 19.48
N ILE A 60 -3.55 16.31 20.20
CA ILE A 60 -3.52 17.77 20.30
C ILE A 60 -3.36 18.40 18.91
N ILE A 61 -2.38 17.95 18.12
CA ILE A 61 -2.16 18.44 16.75
C ILE A 61 -3.42 18.22 15.91
N THR A 62 -4.06 17.05 16.02
CA THR A 62 -5.29 16.74 15.27
C THR A 62 -6.44 17.68 15.65
N LEU A 63 -6.62 17.96 16.94
CA LEU A 63 -7.72 18.81 17.42
C LEU A 63 -7.50 20.31 17.15
N PHE A 64 -6.26 20.79 17.24
CA PHE A 64 -5.97 22.23 17.19
C PHE A 64 -5.35 22.70 15.87
N CYS A 65 -4.63 21.85 15.14
CA CYS A 65 -3.95 22.25 13.90
C CYS A 65 -4.66 21.79 12.63
N ILE A 66 -5.42 20.69 12.67
CA ILE A 66 -6.10 20.16 11.49
C ILE A 66 -7.50 20.81 11.38
N PRO A 67 -7.76 21.61 10.32
CA PRO A 67 -9.05 22.26 10.17
C PRO A 67 -10.16 21.22 9.94
N THR A 68 -11.31 21.43 10.58
CA THR A 68 -12.51 20.66 10.31
C THR A 68 -13.10 21.06 8.95
N PRO A 69 -13.34 20.10 8.03
CA PRO A 69 -13.97 20.40 6.75
C PRO A 69 -15.36 21.00 6.98
N ARG A 70 -15.62 22.20 6.46
CA ARG A 70 -16.93 22.90 6.62
C ARG A 70 -18.09 22.19 5.90
N HIS A 71 -17.78 21.36 4.91
CA HIS A 71 -18.76 20.56 4.19
C HIS A 71 -18.33 19.09 4.21
N HIS A 72 -19.11 18.25 4.88
CA HIS A 72 -19.07 16.81 4.67
C HIS A 72 -19.71 16.51 3.33
N VAL A 73 -18.95 16.62 2.25
CA VAL A 73 -19.37 16.03 0.99
C VAL A 73 -19.26 14.52 1.19
N LEU A 74 -20.41 13.83 1.19
CA LEU A 74 -20.43 12.39 1.11
C LEU A 74 -19.58 12.01 -0.11
N ASN A 75 -18.43 11.43 0.16
CA ASN A 75 -17.49 11.02 -0.86
C ASN A 75 -17.37 9.52 -0.75
N ARG A 76 -18.00 8.80 -1.68
CA ARG A 76 -17.94 7.33 -1.70
C ARG A 76 -16.52 6.82 -2.00
N GLU A 77 -15.63 7.65 -2.52
CA GLU A 77 -14.19 7.33 -2.60
C GLU A 77 -13.47 7.39 -1.24
N SER A 78 -14.04 8.04 -0.21
CA SER A 78 -13.45 8.13 1.13
C SER A 78 -14.24 7.41 2.22
N SER A 79 -15.47 6.95 1.94
CA SER A 79 -16.37 6.31 2.91
C SER A 79 -16.87 4.92 2.48
N MET A 80 -17.26 4.10 3.46
CA MET A 80 -17.91 2.81 3.21
C MET A 80 -19.40 2.99 2.90
N VAL A 81 -19.85 2.45 1.79
CA VAL A 81 -21.24 2.56 1.33
C VAL A 81 -21.96 1.21 1.48
N LYS A 82 -23.12 1.19 2.13
CA LYS A 82 -23.97 -0.02 2.28
C LYS A 82 -24.39 -0.54 0.88
N GLY A 83 -24.20 -1.84 0.64
CA GLY A 83 -24.45 -2.48 -0.68
C GLY A 83 -23.21 -2.64 -1.58
N SER A 84 -22.09 -2.03 -1.21
CA SER A 84 -20.85 -1.99 -2.01
C SER A 84 -19.85 -3.09 -1.69
N PHE A 85 -19.97 -3.64 -0.48
CA PHE A 85 -19.02 -4.60 0.08
C PHE A 85 -18.94 -5.87 -0.78
N SER A 86 -20.09 -6.41 -1.17
CA SER A 86 -20.18 -7.61 -2.01
C SER A 86 -19.56 -7.40 -3.39
N LYS A 87 -19.79 -6.24 -4.03
CA LYS A 87 -19.20 -5.92 -5.35
C LYS A 87 -17.67 -5.84 -5.31
N VAL A 88 -17.10 -5.31 -4.22
CA VAL A 88 -15.65 -5.20 -4.04
C VAL A 88 -15.03 -6.55 -3.65
N LEU A 89 -15.67 -7.30 -2.73
CA LEU A 89 -15.23 -8.63 -2.32
C LEU A 89 -15.33 -9.67 -3.46
N ALA A 90 -16.33 -9.58 -4.32
CA ALA A 90 -16.49 -10.48 -5.46
C ALA A 90 -15.55 -10.16 -6.63
N ASN A 91 -14.86 -9.01 -6.61
CA ASN A 91 -13.96 -8.63 -7.69
C ASN A 91 -12.66 -9.44 -7.61
N GLY A 92 -12.54 -10.44 -8.48
CA GLY A 92 -11.38 -11.32 -8.55
C GLY A 92 -10.03 -10.62 -8.77
N ARG A 93 -9.98 -9.41 -9.32
CA ARG A 93 -8.73 -8.64 -9.43
C ARG A 93 -8.32 -8.06 -8.07
N LEU A 94 -9.27 -7.47 -7.36
CA LEU A 94 -9.03 -6.92 -6.02
C LEU A 94 -8.70 -8.02 -5.01
N LEU A 95 -9.35 -9.19 -5.10
CA LEU A 95 -9.01 -10.34 -4.26
C LEU A 95 -7.55 -10.78 -4.43
N LYS A 96 -7.03 -10.83 -5.66
CA LYS A 96 -5.61 -11.17 -5.91
C LYS A 96 -4.65 -10.13 -5.33
N LEU A 97 -5.01 -8.85 -5.39
CA LEU A 97 -4.22 -7.77 -4.78
C LEU A 97 -4.27 -7.81 -3.24
N ASN A 98 -5.45 -8.07 -2.67
CA ASN A 98 -5.63 -8.24 -1.22
C ASN A 98 -4.87 -9.47 -0.69
N PHE A 99 -4.89 -10.57 -1.44
CA PHE A 99 -4.04 -11.73 -1.16
C PHE A 99 -2.56 -11.35 -1.23
N GLY A 100 -2.17 -10.53 -2.20
CA GLY A 100 -0.81 -10.03 -2.33
C GLY A 100 -0.33 -9.24 -1.11
N ILE A 101 -1.06 -8.21 -0.67
CA ILE A 101 -0.64 -7.43 0.52
C ILE A 101 -0.58 -8.28 1.79
N MET A 102 -1.52 -9.23 1.92
CA MET A 102 -1.51 -10.19 3.02
C MET A 102 -0.24 -11.04 2.98
N CYS A 103 0.14 -11.57 1.81
CA CYS A 103 1.38 -12.33 1.64
C CYS A 103 2.62 -11.49 1.97
N VAL A 104 2.72 -10.26 1.45
CA VAL A 104 3.82 -9.32 1.76
C VAL A 104 4.02 -9.18 3.27
N HIS A 105 2.93 -8.99 4.01
CA HIS A 105 2.99 -8.77 5.46
C HIS A 105 3.18 -10.07 6.26
N ILE A 106 2.69 -11.21 5.76
CA ILE A 106 3.02 -12.52 6.35
C ILE A 106 4.52 -12.77 6.24
N LEU A 107 5.10 -12.55 5.05
CA LEU A 107 6.53 -12.71 4.79
C LEU A 107 7.34 -11.76 5.68
N LEU A 108 6.98 -10.47 5.70
CA LEU A 108 7.67 -9.48 6.53
C LEU A 108 7.71 -9.90 8.01
N MET A 109 6.54 -10.18 8.59
CA MET A 109 6.47 -10.49 10.02
C MET A 109 7.11 -11.83 10.36
N SER A 110 6.95 -12.85 9.51
CA SER A 110 7.57 -14.16 9.73
C SER A 110 9.09 -14.05 9.69
N SER A 111 9.64 -13.42 8.65
CA SER A 111 11.09 -13.22 8.50
C SER A 111 11.65 -12.37 9.64
N PHE A 112 10.92 -11.36 10.14
CA PHE A 112 11.35 -10.54 11.28
C PHE A 112 11.32 -11.27 12.63
N VAL A 113 10.60 -12.38 12.76
CA VAL A 113 10.73 -13.26 13.94
C VAL A 113 12.05 -14.03 13.90
N ALA A 114 12.49 -14.46 12.72
CA ALA A 114 13.68 -15.30 12.52
C ALA A 114 14.99 -14.53 12.39
N LEU A 115 14.95 -13.32 11.80
CA LEU A 115 16.15 -12.56 11.45
C LEU A 115 16.99 -12.09 12.64
N PRO A 116 16.43 -11.49 13.72
CA PRO A 116 17.22 -11.05 14.86
C PRO A 116 18.04 -12.15 15.55
N PRO A 117 17.46 -13.32 15.92
CA PRO A 117 18.25 -14.39 16.52
C PRO A 117 19.27 -14.98 15.53
N LEU A 118 18.92 -15.12 14.25
CA LEU A 118 19.86 -15.61 13.23
C LEU A 118 21.09 -14.70 13.07
N MET A 119 20.88 -13.37 13.05
CA MET A 119 21.99 -12.42 12.99
C MET A 119 22.86 -12.47 14.26
N GLU A 120 22.24 -12.70 15.42
CA GLU A 120 22.95 -12.85 16.69
C GLU A 120 23.82 -14.11 16.70
N GLU A 121 23.28 -15.24 16.24
CA GLU A 121 24.02 -16.49 16.05
C GLU A 121 25.14 -16.37 15.01
N ALA A 122 24.93 -15.55 13.97
CA ALA A 122 25.94 -15.21 12.96
C ALA A 122 27.01 -14.21 13.45
N GLY A 123 26.98 -13.81 14.73
CA GLY A 123 27.98 -12.97 15.38
C GLY A 123 27.67 -11.47 15.42
N LEU A 124 26.47 -11.04 15.02
CA LEU A 124 26.03 -9.64 15.11
C LEU A 124 25.13 -9.42 16.33
N ALA A 125 25.72 -8.86 17.38
CA ALA A 125 25.01 -8.49 18.61
C ALA A 125 23.76 -7.64 18.34
N ARG A 126 22.69 -7.87 19.10
CA ARG A 126 21.38 -7.19 18.95
C ARG A 126 21.48 -5.67 18.87
N ASP A 127 22.34 -5.08 19.70
CA ASP A 127 22.56 -3.62 19.74
C ASP A 127 23.15 -3.03 18.46
N ASN A 128 23.70 -3.86 17.57
CA ASN A 128 24.23 -3.44 16.28
C ASN A 128 23.30 -3.77 15.10
N GLN A 129 22.25 -4.58 15.30
CA GLN A 129 21.37 -5.03 14.21
C GLN A 129 20.57 -3.87 13.57
N TRP A 130 20.26 -2.82 14.34
CA TRP A 130 19.60 -1.62 13.79
C TRP A 130 20.37 -0.99 12.64
N LYS A 131 21.72 -1.09 12.62
CA LYS A 131 22.56 -0.55 11.55
C LYS A 131 22.29 -1.26 10.23
N VAL A 132 22.17 -2.59 10.27
CA VAL A 132 21.83 -3.42 9.10
C VAL A 132 20.48 -3.02 8.56
N TYR A 133 19.45 -2.96 9.42
CA TYR A 133 18.10 -2.58 9.00
C TYR A 133 18.03 -1.15 8.45
N LEU A 134 18.71 -0.19 9.08
CA LEU A 134 18.74 1.19 8.62
C LEU A 134 19.40 1.32 7.24
N VAL A 135 20.60 0.76 7.08
CA VAL A 135 21.36 0.86 5.82
C VAL A 135 20.60 0.17 4.69
N THR A 136 20.11 -1.05 4.91
CA THR A 136 19.39 -1.81 3.89
C THR A 136 18.07 -1.14 3.49
N MET A 137 17.36 -0.52 4.45
CA MET A 137 16.15 0.24 4.20
C MET A 137 16.43 1.53 3.39
N LEU A 138 17.49 2.28 3.72
CA LEU A 138 17.85 3.49 2.97
C LEU A 138 18.22 3.18 1.52
N ILE A 139 19.00 2.11 1.30
CA ILE A 139 19.32 1.63 -0.04
C ILE A 139 18.03 1.23 -0.77
N ALA A 140 17.12 0.51 -0.10
CA ALA A 140 15.84 0.13 -0.68
C ALA A 140 15.00 1.34 -1.13
N PHE A 141 14.93 2.43 -0.35
CA PHE A 141 14.21 3.63 -0.79
C PHE A 141 14.76 4.25 -2.07
N VAL A 142 16.08 4.30 -2.21
CA VAL A 142 16.70 4.81 -3.45
C VAL A 142 16.38 3.86 -4.61
N CYS A 143 16.45 2.55 -4.39
CA CYS A 143 16.13 1.54 -5.39
C CYS A 143 14.66 1.55 -5.81
N VAL A 144 13.72 1.95 -4.95
CA VAL A 144 12.29 1.96 -5.27
C VAL A 144 11.95 2.94 -6.40
N ILE A 145 12.63 4.09 -6.45
CA ILE A 145 12.37 5.18 -7.40
C ILE A 145 12.42 4.71 -8.87
N PRO A 146 13.51 4.12 -9.38
CA PRO A 146 13.59 3.69 -10.77
C PRO A 146 12.54 2.61 -11.12
N PHE A 147 12.23 1.69 -10.19
CA PHE A 147 11.22 0.65 -10.41
C PHE A 147 9.82 1.26 -10.58
N ILE A 148 9.43 2.21 -9.73
CA ILE A 148 8.13 2.88 -9.84
C ILE A 148 8.06 3.70 -11.14
N ILE A 149 9.11 4.47 -11.46
CA ILE A 149 9.14 5.28 -12.69
C ILE A 149 9.01 4.39 -13.92
N TYR A 150 9.75 3.27 -13.97
CA TYR A 150 9.66 2.32 -15.07
C TYR A 150 8.26 1.70 -15.16
N ALA A 151 7.69 1.23 -14.04
CA ALA A 151 6.38 0.62 -13.99
C ALA A 151 5.28 1.54 -14.56
N GLU A 152 5.28 2.81 -14.15
CA GLU A 152 4.28 3.79 -14.58
C GLU A 152 4.52 4.31 -16.00
N LYS A 153 5.76 4.70 -16.34
CA LYS A 153 6.06 5.31 -17.65
C LYS A 153 5.92 4.30 -18.79
N GLN A 154 6.40 3.08 -18.60
CA GLN A 154 6.37 2.04 -19.62
C GLN A 154 5.08 1.23 -19.62
N ARG A 155 4.14 1.53 -18.71
CA ARG A 155 2.89 0.78 -18.57
C ARG A 155 3.16 -0.74 -18.41
N ARG A 156 4.08 -1.10 -17.50
CA ARG A 156 4.50 -2.49 -17.21
C ARG A 156 4.28 -2.86 -15.74
N MET A 157 3.17 -2.43 -15.14
CA MET A 157 2.89 -2.63 -13.71
C MET A 157 2.87 -4.11 -13.31
N LYS A 158 2.25 -4.99 -14.12
CA LYS A 158 2.23 -6.44 -13.83
C LYS A 158 3.64 -7.03 -13.80
N GLN A 159 4.49 -6.63 -14.74
CA GLN A 159 5.85 -7.17 -14.83
C GLN A 159 6.66 -6.79 -13.60
N VAL A 160 6.61 -5.52 -13.19
CA VAL A 160 7.32 -5.08 -11.98
C VAL A 160 6.77 -5.78 -10.74
N PHE A 161 5.44 -5.93 -10.62
CA PHE A 161 4.83 -6.70 -9.56
C PHE A 161 5.39 -8.14 -9.49
N GLN A 162 5.41 -8.85 -10.60
CA GLN A 162 5.92 -10.23 -10.67
C GLN A 162 7.41 -10.31 -10.34
N VAL A 163 8.21 -9.37 -10.83
CA VAL A 163 9.64 -9.27 -10.49
C VAL A 163 9.81 -9.09 -8.98
N CYS A 164 9.02 -8.24 -8.33
CA CYS A 164 9.08 -8.08 -6.88
C CYS A 164 8.72 -9.38 -6.14
N VAL A 165 7.70 -10.13 -6.58
CA VAL A 165 7.38 -11.44 -5.96
C VAL A 165 8.54 -12.43 -6.12
N ILE A 166 9.16 -12.48 -7.31
CA ILE A 166 10.34 -13.31 -7.57
C ILE A 166 11.52 -12.89 -6.70
N LEU A 167 11.75 -11.59 -6.53
CA LEU A 167 12.81 -11.07 -5.66
C LEU A 167 12.55 -11.39 -4.19
N MET A 168 11.30 -11.35 -3.71
CA MET A 168 10.96 -11.78 -2.36
C MET A 168 11.21 -13.29 -2.19
N LEU A 169 10.80 -14.12 -3.14
CA LEU A 169 11.11 -15.55 -3.13
C LEU A 169 12.64 -15.79 -3.11
N ALA A 170 13.38 -15.09 -3.96
CA ALA A 170 14.83 -15.18 -4.00
C ALA A 170 15.47 -14.76 -2.67
N ALA A 171 14.96 -13.70 -2.03
CA ALA A 171 15.42 -13.28 -0.71
C ALA A 171 15.20 -14.36 0.34
N GLU A 172 14.02 -15.00 0.38
CA GLU A 172 13.74 -16.10 1.32
C GLU A 172 14.66 -17.31 1.07
N VAL A 173 14.93 -17.64 -0.20
CA VAL A 173 15.88 -18.72 -0.54
C VAL A 173 17.32 -18.36 -0.16
N ILE A 174 17.75 -17.10 -0.38
CA ILE A 174 19.06 -16.60 0.05
C ILE A 174 19.18 -16.70 1.57
N LEU A 175 18.16 -16.25 2.32
CA LEU A 175 18.15 -16.29 3.78
C LEU A 175 18.15 -17.72 4.31
N TRP A 176 17.43 -18.63 3.65
CA TRP A 176 17.44 -20.05 3.98
C TRP A 176 18.81 -20.70 3.77
N TYR A 177 19.52 -20.34 2.69
CA TYR A 177 20.84 -20.88 2.38
C TYR A 177 21.98 -20.18 3.12
N ALA A 178 21.77 -18.94 3.58
CA ALA A 178 22.80 -18.14 4.23
C ALA A 178 23.32 -18.77 5.53
N ASP A 179 22.50 -19.58 6.21
CA ASP A 179 22.82 -20.20 7.49
C ASP A 179 23.40 -19.14 8.46
N LEU A 180 24.63 -19.32 8.96
CA LEU A 180 25.32 -18.35 9.83
C LEU A 180 26.25 -17.37 9.09
N HIS A 181 26.21 -17.30 7.76
CA HIS A 181 27.02 -16.38 6.97
C HIS A 181 26.41 -14.96 6.98
N LEU A 182 26.88 -14.09 7.88
CA LEU A 182 26.33 -12.76 8.14
C LEU A 182 26.11 -11.91 6.87
N TRP A 183 27.08 -11.87 5.95
CA TRP A 183 26.94 -11.10 4.71
C TRP A 183 25.87 -11.67 3.78
N GLY A 184 25.64 -12.98 3.83
CA GLY A 184 24.55 -13.65 3.11
C GLY A 184 23.19 -13.24 3.67
N ILE A 185 23.08 -13.18 5.01
CA ILE A 185 21.88 -12.68 5.69
C ILE A 185 21.60 -11.21 5.31
N ILE A 186 22.61 -10.34 5.41
CA ILE A 186 22.49 -8.92 5.05
C ILE A 186 22.06 -8.76 3.58
N PHE A 187 22.64 -9.55 2.67
CA PHE A 187 22.25 -9.54 1.26
C PHE A 187 20.80 -9.99 1.06
N GLY A 188 20.37 -11.07 1.73
CA GLY A 188 18.98 -11.53 1.71
C GLY A 188 18.01 -10.46 2.21
N VAL A 189 18.32 -9.82 3.34
CA VAL A 189 17.54 -8.68 3.88
C VAL A 189 17.49 -7.52 2.88
N GLN A 190 18.59 -7.20 2.21
CA GLN A 190 18.63 -6.13 1.21
C GLN A 190 17.70 -6.41 0.03
N VAL A 191 17.75 -7.63 -0.52
CA VAL A 191 16.88 -8.04 -1.62
C VAL A 191 15.41 -8.01 -1.18
N PHE A 192 15.12 -8.52 0.02
CA PHE A 192 13.80 -8.51 0.61
C PHE A 192 13.24 -7.08 0.70
N PHE A 193 14.01 -6.14 1.28
CA PHE A 193 13.56 -4.76 1.47
C PHE A 193 13.37 -3.99 0.17
N ILE A 194 14.18 -4.23 -0.87
CA ILE A 194 13.95 -3.63 -2.18
C ILE A 194 12.59 -4.07 -2.72
N ALA A 195 12.33 -5.39 -2.71
CA ALA A 195 11.09 -5.94 -3.22
C ALA A 195 9.87 -5.51 -2.39
N PHE A 196 10.00 -5.56 -1.06
CA PHE A 196 8.98 -5.14 -0.10
C PHE A 196 8.58 -3.68 -0.32
N ASN A 197 9.54 -2.75 -0.35
CA ASN A 197 9.22 -1.33 -0.47
C ASN A 197 8.62 -0.97 -1.84
N VAL A 198 9.07 -1.62 -2.92
CA VAL A 198 8.44 -1.43 -4.23
C VAL A 198 7.00 -1.95 -4.18
N MET A 199 6.79 -3.13 -3.61
CA MET A 199 5.48 -3.74 -3.51
C MET A 199 4.50 -2.92 -2.63
N GLU A 200 4.98 -2.39 -1.51
CA GLU A 200 4.22 -1.53 -0.59
C GLU A 200 3.75 -0.25 -1.26
N ALA A 201 4.52 0.28 -2.22
CA ALA A 201 4.10 1.42 -3.02
C ALA A 201 3.12 1.02 -4.16
N LEU A 202 3.32 -0.14 -4.78
CA LEU A 202 2.54 -0.58 -5.94
C LEU A 202 1.13 -1.07 -5.57
N LEU A 203 1.00 -1.90 -4.53
CA LEU A 203 -0.27 -2.51 -4.14
C LEU A 203 -1.41 -1.50 -3.87
N PRO A 204 -1.25 -0.46 -3.03
CA PRO A 204 -2.31 0.52 -2.79
C PRO A 204 -2.64 1.32 -4.07
N SER A 205 -1.64 1.59 -4.92
CA SER A 205 -1.86 2.22 -6.23
C SER A 205 -2.72 1.34 -7.14
N LEU A 206 -2.43 0.04 -7.19
CA LEU A 206 -3.19 -0.94 -7.98
C LEU A 206 -4.62 -1.14 -7.46
N ILE A 207 -4.79 -1.23 -6.14
CA ILE A 207 -6.12 -1.27 -5.51
C ILE A 207 -6.91 -0.04 -5.94
N SER A 208 -6.33 1.16 -5.86
CA SER A 208 -7.01 2.38 -6.31
C SER A 208 -7.38 2.33 -7.80
N LYS A 209 -6.49 1.86 -8.69
CA LYS A 209 -6.72 1.82 -10.14
C LYS A 209 -7.77 0.78 -10.55
N GLU A 210 -7.84 -0.36 -9.86
CA GLU A 210 -8.77 -1.46 -10.14
C GLU A 210 -10.11 -1.36 -9.39
N SER A 211 -10.21 -0.50 -8.38
CA SER A 211 -11.45 -0.27 -7.62
C SER A 211 -12.53 0.35 -8.49
N PRO A 212 -13.76 -0.18 -8.57
CA PRO A 212 -14.84 0.44 -9.34
C PRO A 212 -15.04 1.94 -9.01
N ALA A 213 -15.48 2.75 -9.97
CA ALA A 213 -15.65 4.19 -9.76
C ALA A 213 -16.60 4.47 -8.58
N GLY A 214 -16.22 5.41 -7.70
CA GLY A 214 -16.97 5.71 -6.48
C GLY A 214 -16.84 4.68 -5.34
N TYR A 215 -16.04 3.61 -5.47
CA TYR A 215 -15.89 2.58 -4.41
C TYR A 215 -14.47 2.42 -3.86
N LYS A 216 -13.58 3.37 -4.19
CA LYS A 216 -12.16 3.37 -3.78
C LYS A 216 -11.97 3.26 -2.26
N GLY A 217 -12.79 3.95 -1.47
CA GLY A 217 -12.66 3.95 0.00
C GLY A 217 -12.96 2.59 0.61
N THR A 218 -13.98 1.90 0.10
CA THR A 218 -14.32 0.54 0.53
C THR A 218 -13.22 -0.45 0.18
N ALA A 219 -12.66 -0.35 -1.03
CA ALA A 219 -11.56 -1.21 -1.46
C ALA A 219 -10.27 -0.99 -0.66
N MET A 220 -9.92 0.27 -0.36
CA MET A 220 -8.81 0.59 0.53
C MET A 220 -9.02 0.07 1.96
N GLY A 221 -10.27 0.11 2.47
CA GLY A 221 -10.60 -0.47 3.76
C GLY A 221 -10.34 -1.98 3.81
N ILE A 222 -10.83 -2.72 2.81
CA ILE A 222 -10.60 -4.17 2.70
C ILE A 222 -9.10 -4.46 2.56
N TYR A 223 -8.38 -3.69 1.75
CA TYR A 223 -6.92 -3.77 1.63
C TYR A 223 -6.23 -3.63 2.98
N SER A 224 -6.56 -2.60 3.78
CA SER A 224 -5.98 -2.41 5.11
C SER A 224 -6.34 -3.55 6.06
N THR A 225 -7.56 -4.09 6.01
CA THR A 225 -7.94 -5.26 6.79
C THR A 225 -7.11 -6.49 6.39
N SER A 226 -6.93 -6.74 5.10
CA SER A 226 -6.07 -7.83 4.60
C SER A 226 -4.61 -7.64 5.00
N GLN A 227 -4.10 -6.41 5.00
CA GLN A 227 -2.76 -6.06 5.47
C GLN A 227 -2.58 -6.43 6.95
N PHE A 228 -3.48 -5.97 7.83
CA PHE A 228 -3.41 -6.28 9.26
C PHE A 228 -3.61 -7.77 9.56
N LEU A 229 -4.47 -8.44 8.79
CA LEU A 229 -4.61 -9.90 8.89
C LEU A 229 -3.29 -10.60 8.53
N GLY A 230 -2.61 -10.13 7.48
CA GLY A 230 -1.28 -10.62 7.11
C GLY A 230 -0.25 -10.42 8.22
N VAL A 231 -0.25 -9.26 8.88
CA VAL A 231 0.62 -9.00 10.04
C VAL A 231 0.35 -9.97 11.19
N ALA A 232 -0.92 -10.17 11.55
CA ALA A 232 -1.31 -11.05 12.65
C ALA A 232 -0.96 -12.52 12.36
N ILE A 233 -1.26 -12.99 11.15
CA ILE A 233 -0.93 -14.35 10.71
C ILE A 233 0.59 -14.52 10.64
N GLY A 234 1.32 -13.57 10.06
CA GLY A 234 2.77 -13.65 9.92
C GLY A 234 3.51 -13.70 11.25
N GLY A 235 3.13 -12.87 12.23
CA GLY A 235 3.74 -12.93 13.55
C GLY A 235 3.47 -14.26 14.27
N SER A 236 2.23 -14.74 14.22
CA SER A 236 1.82 -15.98 14.89
C SER A 236 2.40 -17.23 14.21
N LEU A 237 2.29 -17.31 12.88
CA LEU A 237 2.80 -18.41 12.06
C LEU A 237 4.33 -18.42 12.07
N GLY A 238 4.97 -17.26 11.98
CA GLY A 238 6.42 -17.13 12.08
C GLY A 238 6.95 -17.67 13.41
N GLY A 239 6.33 -17.28 14.53
CA GLY A 239 6.68 -17.83 15.85
C GLY A 239 6.46 -19.34 15.96
N PHE A 240 5.35 -19.85 15.42
CA PHE A 240 5.05 -21.29 15.40
C PHE A 240 6.05 -22.08 14.54
N LEU A 241 6.42 -21.59 13.37
CA LEU A 241 7.41 -22.23 12.49
C LEU A 241 8.81 -22.17 13.13
N TYR A 242 9.15 -21.06 13.76
CA TYR A 242 10.43 -20.88 14.45
C TYR A 242 10.61 -21.88 15.61
N SER A 243 9.55 -22.20 16.34
CA SER A 243 9.64 -23.13 17.48
C SER A 243 9.92 -24.58 17.10
N HIS A 244 9.67 -24.98 15.84
CA HIS A 244 9.87 -26.36 15.40
C HIS A 244 11.31 -26.66 14.97
N ASN A 245 11.98 -25.72 14.29
CA ASN A 245 13.36 -25.91 13.81
C ASN A 245 14.05 -24.58 13.43
N GLY A 246 13.75 -23.50 14.17
CA GLY A 246 14.42 -22.21 14.04
C GLY A 246 14.16 -21.47 12.71
N ALA A 247 15.11 -20.61 12.34
CA ALA A 247 15.00 -19.70 11.19
C ALA A 247 14.80 -20.43 9.85
N ALA A 248 15.43 -21.59 9.66
CA ALA A 248 15.36 -22.35 8.41
C ALA A 248 13.91 -22.76 8.04
N THR A 249 13.12 -23.18 9.01
CA THR A 249 11.71 -23.56 8.79
C THR A 249 10.84 -22.35 8.49
N VAL A 250 11.13 -21.20 9.11
CA VAL A 250 10.44 -19.94 8.81
C VAL A 250 10.67 -19.53 7.36
N PHE A 251 11.93 -19.46 6.91
CA PHE A 251 12.24 -19.07 5.53
C PHE A 251 11.73 -20.08 4.50
N THR A 252 11.73 -21.38 4.83
CA THR A 252 11.10 -22.40 3.97
C THR A 252 9.60 -22.15 3.83
N GLY A 253 8.90 -21.91 4.94
CA GLY A 253 7.46 -21.58 4.92
C GLY A 253 7.18 -20.30 4.12
N CYS A 254 8.03 -19.28 4.28
CA CYS A 254 7.95 -18.02 3.52
C CYS A 254 8.19 -18.25 2.02
N ALA A 255 9.19 -19.04 1.65
CA ALA A 255 9.46 -19.39 0.26
C ALA A 255 8.28 -20.15 -0.38
N VAL A 256 7.67 -21.10 0.34
CA VAL A 256 6.47 -21.80 -0.14
C VAL A 256 5.30 -20.83 -0.36
N LEU A 257 5.06 -19.91 0.59
CA LEU A 257 4.03 -18.88 0.45
C LEU A 257 4.31 -17.96 -0.75
N ALA A 258 5.57 -17.55 -0.94
CA ALA A 258 5.98 -16.72 -2.07
C ALA A 258 5.80 -17.45 -3.43
N VAL A 259 6.03 -18.77 -3.49
CA VAL A 259 5.73 -19.58 -4.68
C VAL A 259 4.23 -19.63 -4.97
N ILE A 260 3.40 -19.85 -3.95
CA ILE A 260 1.93 -19.82 -4.09
C ILE A 260 1.48 -18.44 -4.59
N TRP A 261 2.02 -17.38 -3.99
CA TRP A 261 1.71 -16.02 -4.42
C TRP A 261 2.18 -15.72 -5.83
N LEU A 262 3.36 -16.20 -6.24
CA LEU A 262 3.85 -16.10 -7.61
C LEU A 262 2.88 -16.76 -8.59
N ALA A 263 2.42 -17.97 -8.30
CA ALA A 263 1.43 -18.67 -9.12
C ALA A 263 0.11 -17.86 -9.26
N VAL A 264 -0.39 -17.30 -8.16
CA VAL A 264 -1.56 -16.41 -8.20
C VAL A 264 -1.28 -15.16 -9.05
N SER A 265 -0.11 -14.55 -8.91
CA SER A 265 0.29 -13.33 -9.65
C SER A 265 0.38 -13.56 -11.16
N MET A 266 0.74 -14.77 -11.61
CA MET A 266 0.80 -15.12 -13.03
C MET A 266 -0.57 -15.01 -13.70
N THR A 267 -1.64 -15.30 -12.96
CA THR A 267 -3.03 -15.20 -13.42
C THR A 267 -3.62 -13.79 -13.38
N MET A 268 -2.85 -12.77 -12.97
CA MET A 268 -3.30 -11.38 -12.95
C MET A 268 -3.34 -10.80 -14.37
N LYS A 269 -4.31 -9.92 -14.63
CA LYS A 269 -4.37 -9.14 -15.87
C LYS A 269 -3.59 -7.84 -15.68
N GLU A 270 -3.12 -7.25 -16.77
CA GLU A 270 -2.50 -5.93 -16.71
C GLU A 270 -3.55 -4.93 -16.19
N PRO A 271 -3.20 -4.10 -15.19
CA PRO A 271 -4.11 -3.11 -14.65
C PRO A 271 -4.48 -2.06 -15.70
N PRO A 272 -5.72 -1.52 -15.67
CA PRO A 272 -6.09 -0.41 -16.53
C PRO A 272 -5.27 0.83 -16.18
N TYR A 273 -4.78 1.53 -17.19
CA TYR A 273 -4.02 2.77 -17.03
C TYR A 273 -4.96 3.96 -16.91
N VAL A 274 -5.71 3.98 -15.81
CA VAL A 274 -6.80 4.94 -15.59
C VAL A 274 -6.58 5.80 -14.36
N SER A 275 -7.04 7.04 -14.45
CA SER A 275 -7.11 8.00 -13.35
C SER A 275 -8.57 8.22 -12.97
N SER A 276 -8.86 8.27 -11.67
CA SER A 276 -10.20 8.58 -11.16
C SER A 276 -10.37 10.09 -11.05
N LEU A 277 -11.45 10.60 -11.63
CA LEU A 277 -11.86 11.98 -11.59
C LEU A 277 -13.23 12.07 -10.92
N ARG A 278 -13.42 13.09 -10.09
CA ARG A 278 -14.71 13.47 -9.55
C ARG A 278 -15.13 14.78 -10.21
N ILE A 279 -16.22 14.71 -10.97
CA ILE A 279 -16.77 15.84 -11.71
C ILE A 279 -18.08 16.25 -11.04
N VAL A 280 -18.12 17.48 -10.51
CA VAL A 280 -19.35 18.05 -9.96
C VAL A 280 -20.21 18.49 -11.14
N ILE A 281 -21.47 18.08 -11.14
CA ILE A 281 -22.42 18.40 -12.20
C ILE A 281 -23.05 19.75 -11.89
N PRO A 282 -23.04 20.71 -12.84
CA PRO A 282 -23.70 21.99 -12.67
C PRO A 282 -25.18 21.82 -12.33
N ASP A 283 -25.72 22.66 -11.45
CA ASP A 283 -27.13 22.58 -11.00
C ASP A 283 -28.15 22.67 -12.15
N ALA A 284 -27.75 23.27 -13.28
CA ALA A 284 -28.57 23.42 -14.48
C ALA A 284 -28.77 22.10 -15.24
N ILE A 285 -27.98 21.06 -14.94
CA ILE A 285 -27.94 19.81 -15.72
C ILE A 285 -28.47 18.68 -14.86
N PRO A 286 -29.52 17.97 -15.31
CA PRO A 286 -30.07 16.87 -14.53
C PRO A 286 -29.11 15.69 -14.55
N ALA A 287 -28.82 15.14 -13.36
CA ALA A 287 -27.98 13.96 -13.20
C ALA A 287 -28.80 12.69 -13.54
N THR A 288 -29.01 12.43 -14.83
CA THR A 288 -29.83 11.31 -15.31
C THR A 288 -28.98 10.13 -15.82
N PRO A 289 -29.56 8.91 -15.90
CA PRO A 289 -28.87 7.74 -16.47
C PRO A 289 -28.36 7.96 -17.90
N GLU A 290 -29.02 8.82 -18.68
CA GLU A 290 -28.59 9.16 -20.05
C GLU A 290 -27.26 9.91 -20.04
N LEU A 291 -27.04 10.81 -19.08
CA LEU A 291 -25.76 11.50 -18.91
C LEU A 291 -24.64 10.52 -18.54
N GLU A 292 -24.94 9.55 -17.67
CA GLU A 292 -23.98 8.49 -17.34
C GLU A 292 -23.59 7.67 -18.59
N GLN A 293 -24.58 7.29 -19.40
CA GLN A 293 -24.34 6.52 -20.61
C GLN A 293 -23.59 7.33 -21.68
N ALA A 294 -23.89 8.62 -21.81
CA ALA A 294 -23.19 9.53 -22.71
C ALA A 294 -21.71 9.70 -22.30
N LEU A 295 -21.43 9.89 -21.01
CA LEU A 295 -20.06 9.94 -20.48
C LEU A 295 -19.30 8.63 -20.72
N LYS A 296 -19.97 7.47 -20.61
CA LYS A 296 -19.36 6.16 -20.89
C LYS A 296 -18.96 5.98 -22.35
N GLN A 297 -19.58 6.70 -23.27
CA GLN A 297 -19.28 6.62 -24.71
C GLN A 297 -18.13 7.54 -25.14
N LEU A 298 -17.68 8.45 -24.27
CA LEU A 298 -16.57 9.34 -24.58
C LEU A 298 -15.27 8.57 -24.77
N HIS A 299 -14.50 8.98 -25.78
CA HIS A 299 -13.21 8.39 -26.06
C HIS A 299 -12.26 8.59 -24.87
N GLY A 300 -11.64 7.51 -24.40
CA GLY A 300 -10.75 7.54 -23.24
C GLY A 300 -11.44 7.42 -21.88
N VAL A 301 -12.78 7.32 -21.81
CA VAL A 301 -13.49 6.99 -20.56
C VAL A 301 -13.61 5.48 -20.40
N ALA A 302 -13.19 4.98 -19.24
CA ALA A 302 -13.15 3.55 -18.93
C ALA A 302 -14.30 3.08 -18.02
N ASP A 303 -14.75 3.93 -17.10
CA ASP A 303 -15.85 3.64 -16.19
C ASP A 303 -16.49 4.95 -15.72
N VAL A 304 -17.80 4.93 -15.48
CA VAL A 304 -18.55 6.09 -14.97
C VAL A 304 -19.60 5.59 -14.00
N VAL A 305 -19.68 6.27 -12.87
CA VAL A 305 -20.79 6.11 -11.93
C VAL A 305 -21.32 7.49 -11.60
N LEU A 306 -22.59 7.71 -11.93
CA LEU A 306 -23.31 8.92 -11.57
C LEU A 306 -23.96 8.72 -10.20
N ILE A 307 -23.78 9.68 -9.30
CA ILE A 307 -24.45 9.71 -8.01
C ILE A 307 -25.37 10.93 -7.98
N PRO A 308 -26.66 10.77 -8.33
CA PRO A 308 -27.60 11.88 -8.40
C PRO A 308 -27.74 12.64 -7.08
N GLU A 309 -27.68 11.94 -5.95
CA GLU A 309 -27.80 12.55 -4.61
C GLU A 309 -26.61 13.47 -4.29
N GLU A 310 -25.44 13.20 -4.88
CA GLU A 310 -24.22 14.01 -4.71
C GLU A 310 -24.04 15.03 -5.85
N LYS A 311 -24.94 15.05 -6.85
CA LYS A 311 -24.76 15.78 -8.13
C LYS A 311 -23.35 15.65 -8.69
N THR A 312 -22.81 14.42 -8.65
CA THR A 312 -21.40 14.17 -8.96
C THR A 312 -21.28 12.94 -9.84
N ALA A 313 -20.47 13.03 -10.88
CA ALA A 313 -20.02 11.90 -11.68
C ALA A 313 -18.60 11.49 -11.26
N TYR A 314 -18.43 10.21 -10.92
CA TYR A 314 -17.12 9.61 -10.74
C TYR A 314 -16.72 8.93 -12.05
N VAL A 315 -15.71 9.49 -12.72
CA VAL A 315 -15.28 9.10 -14.07
C VAL A 315 -13.87 8.56 -13.99
N LYS A 316 -13.62 7.39 -14.58
CA LYS A 316 -12.27 6.88 -14.81
C LYS A 316 -11.85 7.14 -16.24
N ILE A 317 -10.69 7.76 -16.42
CA ILE A 317 -10.16 8.11 -17.74
C ILE A 317 -8.77 7.54 -17.99
N ASP A 318 -8.46 7.15 -19.23
CA ASP A 318 -7.07 7.02 -19.68
C ASP A 318 -6.51 8.42 -19.93
N SER A 319 -5.57 8.85 -19.09
CA SER A 319 -4.97 10.17 -19.14
C SER A 319 -4.11 10.45 -20.38
N LYS A 320 -3.86 9.45 -21.24
CA LYS A 320 -3.24 9.66 -22.56
C LYS A 320 -4.26 10.01 -23.65
N LEU A 321 -5.54 9.67 -23.44
CA LEU A 321 -6.59 9.80 -24.44
C LEU A 321 -7.52 10.99 -24.17
N THR A 322 -7.76 11.30 -22.90
CA THR A 322 -8.60 12.43 -22.48
C THR A 322 -8.10 13.03 -21.17
N ASN A 323 -8.64 14.17 -20.77
CA ASN A 323 -8.28 14.87 -19.54
C ASN A 323 -9.53 15.43 -18.82
N ARG A 324 -9.33 15.98 -17.62
CA ARG A 324 -10.42 16.54 -16.80
C ARG A 324 -11.18 17.66 -17.49
N GLY A 325 -10.49 18.55 -18.20
CA GLY A 325 -11.08 19.68 -18.90
C GLY A 325 -12.02 19.23 -20.01
N ASP A 326 -11.64 18.21 -20.77
CA ASP A 326 -12.50 17.62 -21.81
C ASP A 326 -13.80 17.09 -21.19
N ILE A 327 -13.70 16.32 -20.09
CA ILE A 327 -14.90 15.79 -19.42
C ILE A 327 -15.77 16.91 -18.85
N GLU A 328 -15.17 17.95 -18.25
CA GLU A 328 -15.92 19.09 -17.71
C GLU A 328 -16.60 19.91 -18.81
N LEU A 329 -15.96 20.09 -19.97
CA LEU A 329 -16.55 20.75 -21.15
C LEU A 329 -17.76 19.97 -21.68
N PHE A 330 -17.61 18.64 -21.80
CA PHE A 330 -18.71 17.78 -22.23
C PHE A 330 -19.90 17.88 -21.26
N VAL A 331 -19.63 17.79 -19.96
CA VAL A 331 -20.67 17.94 -18.93
C VAL A 331 -21.32 19.33 -19.01
N ALA A 332 -20.57 20.39 -19.29
CA ALA A 332 -21.10 21.74 -19.44
C ALA A 332 -21.90 21.99 -20.74
N GLY A 333 -22.04 20.98 -21.61
CA GLY A 333 -22.74 21.10 -22.89
C GLY A 333 -21.96 21.87 -23.96
N GLN A 334 -20.64 22.05 -23.76
CA GLN A 334 -19.73 22.59 -24.76
C GLN A 334 -19.08 21.41 -25.48
N THR A 335 -19.25 21.33 -26.80
CA THR A 335 -18.70 20.25 -27.63
C THR A 335 -17.20 20.11 -27.44
N VAL A 336 -16.78 18.88 -27.15
CA VAL A 336 -15.39 18.39 -27.03
C VAL A 336 -14.99 17.71 -28.31
#